data_AF-A0AAE3VWX3-F1
#
_entry.id   AF-A0AAE3VWX3-F1
#
_cell.length_a   1.000
_cell.length_b   1.000
_cell.length_c   1.000
_cell.angle_alpha   90.00
_cell.angle_beta   90.00
_cell.angle_gamma   90.00
#
_symmetry.space_group_name_H-M   'P 1'
#
loop_
_entity.id
_entity.type
_entity.pdbx_description
1 polymer ?
#
loop_
_entity_poly.entity_id
_entity_poly.type
_entity_poly.pdbx_seq_one_letter_code
_entity_poly.pdbx_strand_id
1 'polypeptide(L)'
;MGGGGNWLGYHLATLLSLHEWFAEHDLPVPRLLILDQPSPVYFPSDYENAGPEPEREADRTSLRRAFEVITEVITNLAPGLQVIVMEHADLQAPVFSTAVVERWRRGQGALVPREWIDGGTAAVDPTPDDGDAFSDGRLF
;
A
#
# COMPACT_ATOMS: atom_id res chain seq x y z
N MET A 1 -2.27 31.47 2.77
CA MET A 1 -2.62 30.47 3.79
C MET A 1 -2.30 29.10 3.22
N GLY A 2 -1.15 28.54 3.58
CA GLY A 2 -0.68 27.22 3.12
C GLY A 2 -0.08 26.49 4.31
N GLY A 3 -0.88 25.67 4.98
CA GLY A 3 -0.47 24.84 6.10
C GLY A 3 -0.02 23.46 5.63
N GLY A 4 0.78 22.76 6.45
CA GLY A 4 1.45 21.49 6.12
C GLY A 4 0.58 20.39 5.50
N GLY A 5 -0.75 20.41 5.66
CA GLY A 5 -1.66 19.49 4.97
C GLY A 5 -1.67 19.62 3.44
N ASN A 6 -1.17 20.72 2.88
CA ASN A 6 -1.11 20.93 1.44
C ASN A 6 -0.02 20.07 0.76
N TRP A 7 1.05 19.71 1.49
CA TRP A 7 2.20 19.01 0.93
C TRP A 7 1.86 17.57 0.51
N LEU A 8 1.18 16.79 1.37
CA LEU A 8 0.74 15.43 1.05
C LEU A 8 -0.17 15.43 -0.18
N GLY A 9 -1.13 16.36 -0.22
CA GLY A 9 -2.06 16.51 -1.33
C GLY A 9 -1.35 16.75 -2.66
N TYR A 10 -0.34 17.64 -2.69
CA TYR A 10 0.43 17.89 -3.91
C TYR A 10 1.22 16.66 -4.38
N HIS A 11 1.84 15.92 -3.47
CA HIS A 11 2.61 14.72 -3.83
C HIS A 11 1.68 13.64 -4.37
N LEU A 12 0.57 13.37 -3.69
CA LEU A 12 -0.42 12.39 -4.14
C LEU A 12 -1.02 12.76 -5.48
N ALA A 13 -1.50 13.99 -5.64
CA ALA A 13 -2.06 14.46 -6.90
C ALA A 13 -1.03 14.32 -8.04
N THR A 14 0.22 14.72 -7.80
CA THR A 14 1.28 14.62 -8.82
C THR A 14 1.55 13.16 -9.21
N LEU A 15 1.75 12.27 -8.24
CA LEU A 15 2.06 10.86 -8.50
C LEU A 15 0.90 10.13 -9.17
N LEU A 16 -0.34 10.38 -8.73
CA LEU A 16 -1.54 9.78 -9.30
C LEU A 16 -1.75 10.26 -10.74
N SER A 17 -1.67 11.57 -11.00
CA SER A 17 -1.85 12.11 -12.36
C SER A 17 -0.75 11.64 -13.32
N LEU A 18 0.48 11.45 -12.85
CA LEU A 18 1.54 10.87 -13.69
C LEU A 18 1.24 9.41 -14.04
N HIS A 19 0.83 8.60 -13.07
CA HIS A 19 0.47 7.20 -13.32
C HIS A 19 -0.78 7.04 -14.19
N GLU A 20 -1.77 7.92 -14.02
CA GLU A 20 -2.93 8.05 -14.91
C GLU A 20 -2.47 8.30 -16.34
N TRP A 21 -1.66 9.34 -16.54
CA TRP A 21 -1.11 9.66 -17.86
C TRP A 21 -0.33 8.51 -18.49
N PHE A 22 0.52 7.83 -17.71
CA PHE A 22 1.28 6.68 -18.20
C PHE A 22 0.38 5.50 -18.57
N ALA A 23 -0.67 5.24 -17.79
CA ALA A 23 -1.61 4.17 -18.04
C ALA A 23 -2.46 4.41 -19.30
N GLU A 24 -2.91 5.66 -19.51
CA GLU A 24 -3.71 6.07 -20.67
C GLU A 24 -2.94 6.04 -21.99
N HIS A 25 -1.64 6.34 -21.95
CA HIS A 25 -0.78 6.41 -23.14
C HIS A 25 0.02 5.12 -23.39
N ASP A 26 -0.25 4.06 -22.62
CA ASP A 26 0.46 2.77 -22.67
C ASP A 26 1.99 2.91 -22.62
N LEU A 27 2.45 3.82 -21.75
CA LEU A 27 3.87 4.08 -21.55
C LEU A 27 4.47 2.96 -20.69
N PRO A 28 5.74 2.57 -20.90
CA PRO A 28 6.38 1.43 -20.23
C PRO A 28 6.81 1.73 -18.79
N VAL A 29 5.95 2.39 -18.02
CA VAL A 29 6.15 2.66 -16.60
C VAL A 29 5.40 1.59 -15.80
N PRO A 30 6.00 1.04 -14.73
CA PRO A 30 5.29 0.11 -13.85
C PRO A 30 3.94 0.69 -13.39
N ARG A 31 2.88 -0.06 -13.61
CA ARG A 31 1.50 0.27 -13.19
C ARG A 31 1.30 -0.04 -11.69
N LEU A 32 2.30 0.29 -10.87
CA LEU A 32 2.37 0.02 -9.44
C LEU A 32 2.91 1.27 -8.72
N LEU A 33 2.17 1.74 -7.72
CA LEU A 33 2.58 2.81 -6.82
C LEU A 33 2.60 2.30 -5.37
N ILE A 34 3.70 2.53 -4.65
CA ILE A 34 3.83 2.20 -3.23
C ILE A 34 3.93 3.49 -2.43
N LEU A 35 3.08 3.63 -1.41
CA LEU A 35 3.05 4.77 -0.50
C LEU A 35 3.40 4.27 0.92
N ASP A 36 4.44 4.84 1.51
CA ASP A 36 4.87 4.54 2.88
C ASP A 36 4.49 5.70 3.81
N GLN A 37 3.64 5.41 4.80
CA GLN A 37 3.19 6.33 5.86
C GLN A 37 2.76 7.71 5.35
N PRO A 38 1.68 7.80 4.55
CA PRO A 38 1.16 9.09 4.09
C PRO A 38 0.67 9.99 5.25
N SER A 39 0.28 9.42 6.39
CA SER A 39 -0.14 10.22 7.55
C SER A 39 1.03 10.99 8.21
N PRO A 40 0.76 12.13 8.86
CA PRO A 40 1.76 12.85 9.64
C PRO A 40 2.41 11.97 10.73
N VAL A 41 3.69 12.22 11.05
CA VAL A 41 4.46 11.46 12.07
C VAL A 41 3.78 11.42 13.46
N TYR A 42 2.95 12.42 13.79
CA TYR A 42 2.23 12.50 15.07
C TYR A 42 0.83 11.91 15.02
N PHE A 43 0.45 11.25 13.93
CA PHE A 43 -0.86 10.63 13.82
C PHE A 43 -0.95 9.47 14.84
N PRO A 44 -1.94 9.46 15.73
CA PRO A 44 -2.03 8.41 16.73
C PRO A 44 -2.37 7.08 16.04
N SER A 45 -1.63 6.03 16.35
CA SER A 45 -1.86 4.69 15.80
C SER A 45 -3.22 4.11 16.22
N ASP A 46 -3.81 4.60 17.31
CA ASP A 46 -5.10 4.16 17.84
C ASP A 46 -5.95 5.38 18.21
N TYR A 47 -6.78 5.80 17.26
CA TYR A 47 -7.56 7.02 17.39
C TYR A 47 -8.80 6.84 18.29
N GLU A 48 -9.27 5.60 18.51
CA GLU A 48 -10.40 5.33 19.43
C GLU A 48 -10.08 5.79 20.86
N ASN A 49 -8.80 5.76 21.22
CA ASN A 49 -8.29 6.17 22.53
C ASN A 49 -7.73 7.60 22.55
N ALA A 50 -7.67 8.28 21.40
CA ALA A 50 -7.20 9.65 21.30
C ALA A 50 -8.37 10.61 21.56
N GLY A 51 -8.33 11.33 22.67
CA GLY A 51 -9.35 12.35 23.00
C GLY A 51 -9.55 13.39 21.88
N PRO A 52 -10.70 14.10 21.89
CA PRO A 52 -11.10 15.00 20.81
C PRO A 52 -10.23 16.26 20.79
N GLU A 53 -9.18 16.24 19.96
CA GLU A 53 -8.31 17.39 19.69
C GLU A 53 -8.55 17.90 18.26
N PRO A 54 -8.83 19.21 18.06
CA PRO A 54 -9.16 19.77 16.73
C PRO A 54 -8.09 19.52 15.65
N GLU A 55 -6.81 19.58 16.02
CA GLU A 55 -5.69 19.36 15.09
C GLU A 55 -5.70 17.92 14.56
N ARG A 56 -5.92 16.95 15.44
CA ARG A 56 -5.99 15.55 15.04
C ARG A 56 -7.18 15.28 14.11
N GLU A 57 -8.32 15.95 14.34
CA GLU A 57 -9.50 15.80 13.48
C GLU A 57 -9.29 16.36 12.07
N ALA A 58 -8.53 17.45 11.96
CA ALA A 58 -8.12 18.02 10.68
C ALA A 58 -7.17 17.07 9.92
N ASP A 59 -6.22 16.44 10.63
CA ASP A 59 -5.34 15.43 10.05
C ASP A 59 -6.14 14.21 9.60
N ARG A 60 -7.09 13.74 10.41
CA ARG A 60 -7.99 12.62 10.09
C ARG A 60 -8.80 12.88 8.84
N THR A 61 -9.34 14.09 8.72
CA THR A 61 -10.09 14.53 7.54
C THR A 61 -9.20 14.57 6.31
N SER A 62 -7.98 15.08 6.45
CA SER A 62 -7.00 15.16 5.34
C SER A 62 -6.60 13.76 4.85
N LEU A 63 -6.30 12.84 5.78
CA LEU A 63 -5.92 11.48 5.44
C LEU A 63 -7.08 10.71 4.80
N ARG A 64 -8.30 10.85 5.33
CA ARG A 64 -9.50 10.26 4.70
C ARG A 64 -9.67 10.72 3.25
N ARG A 65 -9.54 12.03 3.00
CA ARG A 65 -9.62 12.58 1.64
C ARG A 65 -8.54 12.03 0.71
N ALA A 66 -7.32 11.84 1.22
CA ALA A 66 -6.24 11.21 0.47
C ALA A 66 -6.63 9.78 0.03
N PHE A 67 -7.17 8.97 0.93
CA PHE A 67 -7.66 7.63 0.59
C PHE A 67 -8.84 7.66 -0.39
N GLU A 68 -9.78 8.59 -0.23
CA GLU A 68 -10.90 8.76 -1.19
C GLU A 68 -10.39 9.03 -2.61
N VAL A 69 -9.44 9.96 -2.77
CA VAL A 69 -8.84 10.27 -4.07
C VAL A 69 -8.06 9.09 -4.64
N ILE A 70 -7.29 8.39 -3.82
CA ILE A 70 -6.57 7.17 -4.26
C ILE A 70 -7.58 6.13 -4.76
N THR A 71 -8.63 5.85 -3.99
CA THR A 71 -9.67 4.87 -4.34
C THR A 71 -10.39 5.25 -5.64
N GLU A 72 -10.67 6.54 -5.84
CA GLU A 72 -11.29 7.04 -7.08
C GLU A 72 -10.38 6.76 -8.28
N VAL A 73 -9.11 7.17 -8.21
CA VAL A 73 -8.15 7.00 -9.32
C VAL A 73 -7.92 5.53 -9.66
N ILE A 74 -7.70 4.66 -8.66
CA ILE A 74 -7.49 3.23 -8.93
C ILE A 74 -8.73 2.57 -9.52
N THR A 75 -9.94 3.00 -9.14
CA THR A 75 -11.18 2.46 -9.68
C THR A 75 -11.36 2.84 -11.14
N ASN A 76 -11.05 4.10 -11.49
CA ASN A 76 -11.14 4.59 -12.86
C ASN A 76 -10.10 3.95 -13.78
N LEU A 77 -8.91 3.66 -13.26
CA LEU A 77 -7.82 3.08 -14.03
C LEU A 77 -7.80 1.55 -14.02
N ALA A 78 -8.64 0.87 -13.23
CA ALA A 78 -8.61 -0.59 -13.10
C ALA A 78 -8.80 -1.30 -14.45
N PRO A 79 -8.03 -2.37 -14.74
CA PRO A 79 -6.96 -2.99 -13.92
C PRO A 79 -5.56 -2.38 -14.13
N GLY A 80 -5.47 -1.23 -14.78
CA GLY A 80 -4.25 -0.57 -15.26
C GLY A 80 -3.43 0.21 -14.23
N LEU A 81 -3.79 0.21 -12.95
CA LEU A 81 -2.98 0.75 -11.85
C LEU A 81 -3.25 -0.02 -10.55
N GLN A 82 -2.18 -0.41 -9.86
CA GLN A 82 -2.23 -0.92 -8.49
C GLN A 82 -1.55 0.06 -7.53
N VAL A 83 -2.17 0.29 -6.36
CA VAL A 83 -1.59 1.10 -5.29
C VAL A 83 -1.49 0.24 -4.03
N ILE A 84 -0.32 0.23 -3.40
CA ILE A 84 -0.06 -0.39 -2.09
C ILE A 84 0.24 0.73 -1.10
N VAL A 85 -0.49 0.78 0.01
CA VAL A 85 -0.29 1.78 1.06
C VAL A 85 0.07 1.08 2.36
N MET A 86 1.19 1.47 2.96
CA MET A 86 1.60 1.06 4.30
C MET A 86 1.28 2.21 5.25
N GLU A 87 0.44 1.97 6.25
CA GLU A 87 -0.06 3.03 7.13
C GLU A 87 -0.20 2.52 8.57
N HIS A 88 0.14 3.37 9.54
CA HIS A 88 0.00 3.09 10.96
C HIS A 88 -1.32 3.64 11.52
N ALA A 89 -1.87 4.67 10.90
CA ALA A 89 -3.18 5.21 11.19
C ALA A 89 -4.27 4.16 10.98
N ASP A 90 -5.20 4.04 11.92
CA ASP A 90 -6.39 3.19 11.78
C ASP A 90 -7.63 4.06 11.61
N LEU A 91 -8.03 4.32 10.37
CA LEU A 91 -9.27 5.04 10.12
C LEU A 91 -10.44 4.06 10.13
N GLN A 92 -11.38 4.25 11.05
CA GLN A 92 -12.69 3.59 11.06
C GLN A 92 -13.62 4.17 9.98
N ALA A 93 -13.12 4.26 8.75
CA ALA A 93 -13.85 4.73 7.58
C ALA A 93 -13.91 3.60 6.54
N PRO A 94 -15.05 3.39 5.84
CA PRO A 94 -15.18 2.31 4.86
C PRO A 94 -14.05 2.29 3.83
N VAL A 95 -13.72 3.44 3.23
CA VAL A 95 -12.65 3.60 2.23
C VAL A 95 -11.29 3.07 2.68
N PHE A 96 -11.00 3.16 3.98
CA PHE A 96 -9.77 2.64 4.57
C PHE A 96 -9.95 1.18 4.96
N SER A 97 -10.93 0.90 5.83
CA SER A 97 -11.14 -0.42 6.44
C SER A 97 -11.36 -1.54 5.42
N THR A 98 -12.04 -1.29 4.30
CA THR A 98 -12.27 -2.30 3.26
C THR A 98 -11.04 -2.55 2.38
N ALA A 99 -10.08 -1.63 2.38
CA ALA A 99 -8.82 -1.76 1.65
C ALA A 99 -7.70 -2.40 2.49
N VAL A 100 -7.92 -2.62 3.79
CA VAL A 100 -6.93 -3.25 4.68
C VAL A 100 -6.84 -4.74 4.39
N VAL A 101 -5.68 -5.17 3.87
CA VAL A 101 -5.38 -6.60 3.65
C VAL A 101 -4.76 -7.23 4.90
N GLU A 102 -3.83 -6.53 5.56
CA GLU A 102 -3.12 -7.03 6.74
C GLU A 102 -3.05 -5.96 7.83
N ARG A 103 -3.10 -6.39 9.11
CA ARG A 103 -2.97 -5.51 10.28
C ARG A 103 -1.89 -6.02 11.22
N TRP A 104 -0.73 -5.38 11.21
CA TRP A 104 0.36 -5.71 12.13
C TRP A 104 0.29 -4.85 13.39
N ARG A 105 -0.32 -5.39 14.45
CA ARG A 105 -0.45 -4.70 15.75
C ARG A 105 -0.01 -5.60 16.90
N ARG A 106 0.54 -4.98 17.96
CA ARG A 106 0.86 -5.64 19.24
C ARG A 106 1.71 -6.92 19.10
N GLY A 107 2.65 -6.92 18.15
CA GLY A 107 3.55 -8.06 17.90
C GLY A 107 2.89 -9.23 17.16
N GLN A 108 1.67 -9.07 16.65
CA GLN A 108 1.01 -10.03 15.78
C GLN A 108 1.34 -9.69 14.32
N GLY A 109 2.21 -10.51 13.71
CA GLY A 109 2.66 -10.32 12.34
C GLY A 109 3.64 -9.14 12.15
N ALA A 110 4.21 -9.07 10.96
CA ALA A 110 5.02 -7.99 10.45
C ALA A 110 5.07 -8.09 8.91
N LEU A 111 5.43 -7.01 8.23
CA LEU A 111 5.66 -7.04 6.78
C LEU A 111 6.75 -8.04 6.41
N VAL A 112 7.82 -8.09 7.20
CA VAL A 112 8.90 -9.08 7.08
C VAL A 112 8.55 -10.26 7.98
N PRO A 113 8.31 -11.45 7.42
CA PRO A 113 8.02 -12.64 8.20
C PRO A 113 9.19 -12.99 9.14
N ARG A 114 8.88 -13.50 10.34
CA ARG A 114 9.92 -13.79 11.35
C ARG A 114 10.84 -14.92 10.89
N GLU A 115 10.30 -15.86 10.15
CA GLU A 115 11.05 -16.97 9.54
C GLU A 115 12.17 -16.49 8.63
N TRP A 116 12.09 -15.31 8.01
CA TRP A 116 13.18 -14.77 7.19
C TRP A 116 14.34 -14.25 8.05
N ILE A 117 14.04 -13.76 9.26
CA ILE A 117 15.02 -13.20 10.19
C ILE A 117 15.72 -14.31 10.97
N ASP A 118 14.95 -15.31 11.39
CA ASP A 118 15.45 -16.45 12.16
C ASP A 118 16.21 -17.47 11.30
N GLY A 119 16.50 -17.14 10.03
CA GLY A 119 17.31 -17.93 9.11
C GLY A 119 16.59 -19.14 8.52
N GLY A 120 15.27 -19.03 8.31
CA GLY A 120 14.38 -20.13 7.96
C GLY A 120 14.94 -21.08 6.89
N THR A 121 15.33 -22.27 7.33
CA THR A 121 15.09 -23.49 6.58
C THR A 121 13.58 -23.59 6.36
N ALA A 122 13.08 -22.93 5.31
CA ALA A 122 11.85 -23.37 4.69
C ALA A 122 12.07 -24.84 4.33
N ALA A 123 11.21 -25.73 4.81
CA ALA A 123 11.16 -27.09 4.31
C ALA A 123 11.03 -26.98 2.79
N VAL A 124 12.10 -27.35 2.10
CA VAL A 124 12.05 -27.65 0.67
C VAL A 124 10.99 -28.73 0.56
N ASP A 125 9.85 -28.37 -0.03
CA ASP A 125 8.87 -29.34 -0.49
C ASP A 125 9.65 -30.38 -1.29
N PRO A 126 9.70 -31.66 -0.89
CA PRO A 126 10.38 -32.66 -1.69
C PRO A 126 9.59 -32.76 -2.99
N THR A 127 10.06 -32.04 -4.01
CA THR A 127 9.71 -32.28 -5.40
C THR A 127 9.74 -33.79 -5.60
N PRO A 128 8.67 -34.41 -6.11
CA PRO A 128 8.76 -35.79 -6.53
C PRO A 128 9.95 -35.89 -7.47
N ASP A 129 10.80 -36.86 -7.18
CA ASP A 129 11.91 -37.29 -8.00
C ASP A 129 11.37 -37.74 -9.36
N ASP A 130 11.15 -36.78 -10.27
CA ASP A 130 10.91 -37.06 -11.68
C ASP A 130 12.28 -37.18 -12.35
N GLY A 131 12.90 -38.33 -12.08
CA GLY A 131 14.02 -38.82 -12.84
C GLY A 131 13.72 -38.87 -14.33
N ASP A 132 14.74 -38.55 -15.13
CA ASP A 132 14.93 -38.91 -16.52
C ASP A 132 13.73 -38.74 -17.47
N ALA A 133 13.60 -37.55 -18.06
CA ALA A 133 12.86 -37.39 -19.29
C ALA A 133 13.30 -36.14 -20.08
N PHE A 134 14.10 -36.41 -21.12
CA PHE A 134 14.27 -35.62 -22.35
C PHE A 134 15.26 -34.44 -22.32
N SER A 135 16.53 -34.83 -22.48
CA SER A 135 17.37 -34.22 -23.52
C SER A 135 16.62 -34.19 -24.87
N ASP A 136 16.13 -33.02 -25.29
CA ASP A 136 16.30 -32.62 -26.69
C ASP A 136 16.13 -31.11 -26.84
N GLY A 137 17.08 -30.49 -27.52
CA GLY A 137 17.08 -29.06 -27.74
C GLY A 137 16.06 -28.68 -28.80
N ARG A 138 15.21 -27.69 -28.50
CA ARG A 138 14.78 -26.64 -29.45
C ARG A 138 13.73 -25.69 -28.86
N LEU A 139 14.01 -24.40 -29.11
CA LEU A 139 13.11 -23.32 -29.53
C LEU A 139 12.47 -22.38 -28.48
N PHE A 140 12.79 -21.10 -28.74
CA PHE A 140 12.18 -19.80 -28.40
C PHE A 140 12.15 -19.35 -26.94
#